data_AF-A0A433HVN3-F1
#
_entry.id   AF-A0A433HVN3-F1
#
_cell.length_a   1.000
_cell.length_b   1.000
_cell.length_c   1.000
_cell.angle_alpha   90.00
_cell.angle_beta   90.00
_cell.angle_gamma   90.00
#
_symmetry.space_group_name_H-M   'P 1'
#
loop_
_entity.id
_entity.type
_entity.pdbx_description
1 polymer ?
#
loop_
_entity_poly.entity_id
_entity_poly.type
_entity_poly.pdbx_seq_one_letter_code
_entity_poly.pdbx_strand_id
1 'polypeptide(L)' 'MPSQNSGKVVTSSFKCDSRIYCSQMTSCEEATFFLRNCPNVKMDGNNDGVPCEKQWCGRF' A
#
# COMPACT_ATOMS: atom_id res chain seq x y z
N MET A 1 11.91 -17.73 -10.20
CA MET A 1 12.72 -16.49 -10.34
C MET A 1 11.80 -15.37 -10.83
N PRO A 2 11.93 -14.07 -10.47
CA PRO A 2 12.77 -13.38 -9.47
C PRO A 2 12.00 -13.14 -8.13
N SER A 3 12.58 -13.35 -6.94
CA SER A 3 13.35 -12.42 -6.08
C SER A 3 12.68 -11.07 -5.79
N GLN A 4 12.05 -10.93 -4.60
CA GLN A 4 11.92 -9.69 -3.80
C GLN A 4 11.72 -10.10 -2.32
N ASN A 5 12.75 -10.58 -1.62
CA ASN A 5 13.72 -9.82 -0.81
C ASN A 5 13.19 -8.55 -0.14
N SER A 6 13.41 -8.51 1.18
CA SER A 6 13.50 -7.33 2.05
C SER A 6 12.19 -6.81 2.64
N GLY A 7 11.92 -7.32 3.85
CA GLY A 7 11.20 -6.55 4.86
C GLY A 7 11.80 -5.16 4.96
N LYS A 8 11.06 -4.17 4.48
CA LYS A 8 11.38 -2.77 4.63
C LYS A 8 10.51 -2.28 5.77
N VAL A 9 11.00 -2.51 7.00
CA VAL A 9 10.56 -1.78 8.19
C VAL A 9 11.01 -0.34 7.98
N VAL A 10 10.21 0.40 7.23
CA VAL A 10 10.45 1.79 6.92
C VAL A 10 9.60 2.55 7.92
N THR A 11 10.19 2.79 9.08
CA THR A 11 9.79 3.85 10.02
C THR A 11 10.05 5.24 9.42
N SER A 12 9.82 5.41 8.11
CA SER A 12 9.83 6.72 7.47
C SER A 12 8.42 7.25 7.56
N SER A 13 8.29 8.41 8.18
CA SER A 13 7.04 9.18 8.27
C SER A 13 6.28 9.09 6.95
N PHE A 14 5.20 8.30 6.94
CA PHE A 14 4.37 8.08 5.77
C PHE A 14 3.77 9.42 5.35
N LYS A 15 4.33 10.01 4.31
CA LYS A 15 3.84 11.25 3.71
C LYS A 15 3.15 10.91 2.41
N CYS A 16 2.11 11.68 2.11
CA CYS A 16 1.39 11.62 0.86
C CYS A 16 2.33 12.04 -0.28
N ASP A 17 3.04 11.05 -0.81
CA ASP A 17 3.89 11.20 -1.98
C ASP A 17 3.09 10.85 -3.25
N SER A 18 3.74 10.88 -4.41
CA SER A 18 3.14 10.49 -5.70
C SER A 18 2.85 8.99 -5.81
N ARG A 19 3.05 8.24 -4.71
CA ARG A 19 2.74 6.82 -4.59
C ARG A 19 1.24 6.63 -4.38
N ILE A 20 0.54 6.32 -5.47
CA ILE A 20 -0.91 6.12 -5.48
C ILE A 20 -1.31 4.69 -5.88
N TYR A 21 -0.33 3.83 -6.17
CA TYR A 21 -0.52 2.48 -6.69
C TYR A 21 0.07 1.42 -5.75
N CYS A 22 -0.54 0.23 -5.74
CA CYS A 22 -0.14 -0.90 -4.89
C CYS A 22 1.25 -1.44 -5.16
N SER A 23 1.74 -1.34 -6.40
CA SER A 23 3.09 -1.76 -6.75
C SER A 23 4.18 -0.91 -6.09
N GLN A 24 3.80 0.27 -5.55
CA GLN A 24 4.67 1.20 -4.84
C GLN A 24 4.48 1.14 -3.31
N MET A 25 3.53 0.33 -2.86
CA MET A 25 3.30 0.00 -1.46
C MET A 25 4.17 -1.17 -1.06
N THR A 26 4.43 -1.31 0.23
CA THR A 26 5.21 -2.43 0.78
C THR A 26 4.46 -3.25 1.83
N SER A 27 3.27 -2.82 2.26
CA SER A 27 2.42 -3.55 3.19
C SER A 27 0.97 -3.10 3.12
N CYS A 28 0.06 -3.93 3.63
CA CYS A 28 -1.36 -3.65 3.77
C CYS A 28 -1.62 -2.48 4.74
N GLU A 29 -0.86 -2.43 5.85
CA GLU A 29 -0.97 -1.35 6.85
C GLU A 29 -0.52 0.01 6.28
N GLU A 30 0.57 0.04 5.49
CA GLU A 30 1.02 1.25 4.81
C GLU A 30 -0.03 1.70 3.78
N ALA A 31 -0.57 0.78 2.99
CA ALA A 31 -1.60 1.09 2.00
C ALA A 31 -2.87 1.65 2.66
N THR A 32 -3.28 1.07 3.80
CA THR A 32 -4.42 1.54 4.59
C THR A 32 -4.15 2.92 5.20
N PHE A 33 -2.93 3.16 5.67
CA PHE A 33 -2.53 4.46 6.17
C PHE A 33 -2.64 5.51 5.06
N PHE A 34 -2.09 5.26 3.88
CA PHE A 34 -2.18 6.18 2.74
C PHE A 34 -3.62 6.37 2.27
N LEU A 35 -4.45 5.32 2.23
CA LEU A 35 -5.86 5.42 1.89
C LEU A 35 -6.62 6.40 2.80
N ARG A 36 -6.34 6.36 4.11
CA ARG A 36 -7.05 7.17 5.10
C ARG A 36 -6.42 8.54 5.34
N ASN A 37 -5.11 8.68 5.13
CA ASN A 37 -4.37 9.92 5.39
C ASN A 37 -4.12 10.77 4.13
N CYS A 38 -4.23 10.18 2.93
CA CYS A 38 -3.90 10.85 1.67
C CYS A 38 -5.08 10.87 0.69
N PRO A 39 -5.54 12.05 0.23
CA PRO A 39 -6.75 12.18 -0.60
C PRO A 39 -6.58 11.82 -2.08
N ASN A 40 -5.36 11.52 -2.56
CA ASN A 40 -5.06 11.29 -3.98
C ASN A 40 -4.71 9.84 -4.32
N VAL A 41 -5.01 8.90 -3.44
CA VAL A 41 -4.59 7.49 -3.59
C VAL A 41 -5.60 6.67 -4.38
N LYS A 42 -5.12 5.88 -5.33
CA LYS A 42 -5.92 5.00 -6.20
C LYS A 42 -5.54 3.54 -5.96
N MET A 43 -5.64 3.14 -4.70
CA MET A 43 -5.24 1.82 -4.21
C MET A 43 -6.44 0.93 -3.89
N ASP A 44 -7.56 1.57 -3.56
CA ASP A 44 -8.87 0.96 -3.35
C ASP A 44 -9.69 1.19 -4.64
N GLY A 45 -9.65 0.21 -5.53
CA GLY A 45 -10.32 0.30 -6.84
C GLY A 45 -11.83 0.05 -6.75
N ASN A 46 -12.25 -0.61 -5.68
CA ASN A 46 -13.57 -1.16 -5.43
C ASN A 46 -14.30 -0.44 -4.27
N ASN A 47 -13.60 0.44 -3.55
CA ASN A 47 -14.14 1.31 -2.49
C ASN A 47 -14.72 0.52 -1.30
N ASP A 48 -14.19 -0.66 -1.06
CA ASP A 48 -14.55 -1.51 0.10
C ASP A 48 -13.67 -1.22 1.32
N GLY A 49 -12.73 -0.28 1.20
CA GLY A 49 -11.86 0.14 2.30
C GLY A 49 -10.64 -0.76 2.49
N VAL A 50 -10.41 -1.72 1.60
CA VAL A 50 -9.23 -2.59 1.62
C VAL A 50 -8.31 -2.24 0.44
N PRO A 51 -7.26 -1.44 0.66
CA PRO A 51 -6.36 -1.08 -0.43
C PRO A 51 -5.47 -2.26 -0.78
N CYS A 52 -5.19 -2.45 -2.07
CA CYS A 52 -4.20 -3.44 -2.52
C CYS A 52 -4.49 -4.89 -2.10
N GLU A 53 -5.75 -5.32 -2.06
CA GLU A 53 -6.12 -6.72 -1.81
C GLU A 53 -5.31 -7.72 -2.65
N LYS A 54 -5.11 -7.47 -3.93
CA LYS A 54 -4.39 -8.42 -4.80
C LYS A 54 -2.90 -8.58 -4.51
N GLN A 55 -2.25 -7.63 -3.83
CA GLN A 55 -0.79 -7.63 -3.60
C GLN A 55 -0.41 -7.69 -2.13
N TRP A 56 -1.13 -6.99 -1.26
CA TRP A 56 -0.79 -6.82 0.15
C TRP A 56 -1.88 -7.32 1.11
N CYS A 57 -3.15 -6.96 0.91
CA CYS A 57 -4.22 -7.23 1.90
C CYS A 57 -5.06 -8.50 1.65
N GLY A 58 -4.90 -9.20 0.53
CA GLY A 58 -5.70 -10.38 0.16
C GLY A 58 -4.96 -11.71 0.28
N ARG A 59 -3.93 -11.76 1.12
CA ARG A 59 -3.24 -13.00 1.48
C ARG A 59 -3.95 -13.63 2.67
N PHE A 60 -5.01 -14.39 2.40
CA PHE A 60 -5.62 -15.33 3.34
C PHE A 60 -4.90 -16.67 3.28
#